data_AF-A0A7X9D886-F1
#
_entry.id   AF-A0A7X9D886-F1
#
_cell.length_a   1.000
_cell.length_b   1.000
_cell.length_c   1.000
_cell.angle_alpha   90.00
_cell.angle_beta   90.00
_cell.angle_gamma   90.00
#
_symmetry.space_group_name_H-M   'P 1'
#
loop_
_entity.id
_entity.type
_entity.pdbx_description
1 polymer ?
#
loop_
_entity_poly.entity_id
_entity_poly.type
_entity_poly.pdbx_seq_one_letter_code
_entity_poly.pdbx_strand_id
1 'polypeptide(L)'
;MKINLKENTPQLIATIVVLVVVLVIAIIFIVTKTRQISHMEELYAIEKQQLEDEYEAIALQYEGFKFSVRNDSLLTKLESEQAKVQRLQEELKLTKATDQKEIQRLKKELETLRQILKTYIIQIDSLNRLNQELQTENIQIKQQYQETSRTL
;
A
#
# COMPACT_ATOMS: atom_id res chain seq x y z
N MET A 1 -39.55 22.27 -50.75
CA MET A 1 -40.14 22.89 -49.54
C MET A 1 -39.37 24.19 -49.27
N LYS A 2 -39.95 25.36 -49.56
CA LYS A 2 -39.28 26.66 -49.38
C LYS A 2 -39.53 27.13 -47.95
N ILE A 3 -38.50 27.13 -47.11
CA ILE A 3 -38.60 27.69 -45.76
C ILE A 3 -38.63 29.21 -45.94
N ASN A 4 -39.78 29.84 -45.70
CA ASN A 4 -39.94 31.29 -45.77
C ASN A 4 -39.27 31.92 -44.54
N LEU A 5 -38.06 32.45 -44.71
CA LEU A 5 -37.22 33.02 -43.63
C LEU A 5 -37.49 34.51 -43.35
N LYS A 6 -38.34 35.19 -44.12
CA LYS A 6 -38.35 36.66 -44.18
C LYS A 6 -39.19 37.37 -43.10
N GLU A 7 -40.14 36.69 -42.47
CA GLU A 7 -41.01 37.27 -41.41
C GLU A 7 -40.53 36.92 -39.99
N ASN A 8 -39.84 35.78 -39.83
CA ASN A 8 -39.35 35.27 -38.54
C ASN A 8 -37.82 35.36 -38.41
N THR A 9 -37.13 36.06 -39.31
CA THR A 9 -35.67 36.30 -39.29
C THR A 9 -35.15 36.74 -37.92
N PRO A 10 -35.75 37.73 -37.22
CA PRO A 10 -35.27 38.13 -35.91
C PRO A 10 -35.48 37.05 -34.84
N GLN A 11 -36.57 36.27 -34.92
CA GLN A 11 -36.83 35.15 -34.01
C GLN A 11 -35.88 33.98 -34.25
N LEU A 12 -35.60 33.64 -35.51
CA LEU A 12 -34.62 32.61 -35.90
C LEU A 12 -33.21 32.98 -35.46
N ILE A 13 -32.80 34.25 -35.64
CA ILE A 13 -31.51 34.74 -35.17
C ILE A 13 -31.44 34.65 -33.64
N ALA A 14 -32.50 35.06 -32.92
CA ALA A 14 -32.54 34.94 -31.46
C ALA A 14 -32.43 33.48 -30.98
N THR A 15 -33.13 32.54 -31.62
CA THR A 15 -33.02 31.11 -31.30
C THR A 15 -31.62 30.57 -31.55
N ILE A 16 -30.98 30.94 -32.66
CA ILE A 16 -29.61 30.52 -32.98
C ILE A 16 -28.63 31.08 -31.94
N VAL A 17 -28.77 32.35 -31.54
CA VAL A 17 -27.92 32.98 -30.52
C VAL A 17 -28.05 32.24 -29.18
N VAL A 18 -29.27 31.92 -28.74
CA VAL A 18 -29.50 31.15 -27.52
C VAL A 18 -28.86 29.76 -27.61
N LEU A 19 -28.99 29.10 -28.75
CA LEU A 19 -28.42 27.77 -28.97
C LEU A 19 -26.88 27.78 -28.93
N VAL A 20 -26.26 28.82 -29.50
CA VAL A 20 -24.81 29.06 -29.42
C VAL A 20 -24.37 29.30 -27.98
N VAL A 21 -25.11 30.10 -27.20
CA VAL A 21 -24.79 30.35 -25.78
C VAL A 21 -24.84 29.06 -24.96
N VAL A 22 -25.86 28.22 -25.16
CA VAL A 22 -25.97 26.91 -24.48
C VAL A 22 -24.79 26.00 -24.84
N LEU A 23 -24.39 25.97 -26.12
CA LEU A 23 -23.22 25.19 -26.56
C LEU A 23 -21.93 25.68 -25.91
N VAL A 24 -21.71 27.00 -25.81
CA VAL A 24 -20.52 27.56 -25.15
C VAL A 24 -20.49 27.19 -23.67
N ILE A 25 -21.62 27.28 -22.96
CA ILE A 25 -21.70 26.87 -21.55
C ILE A 25 -21.41 25.37 -21.39
N ALA A 26 -21.96 24.52 -22.27
CA ALA A 26 -21.71 23.09 -22.25
C ALA A 26 -20.22 22.75 -22.50
N ILE A 27 -19.57 23.43 -23.45
CA ILE A 27 -18.14 23.26 -23.72
C ILE A 27 -17.31 23.66 -22.50
N ILE A 28 -17.58 24.82 -21.90
CA ILE A 28 -16.88 25.28 -20.68
C ILE A 28 -17.04 24.25 -19.56
N PHE A 29 -18.26 23.75 -19.34
CA PHE A 29 -18.54 22.75 -18.31
C PHE A 29 -17.79 21.44 -18.55
N ILE A 30 -17.75 20.94 -19.79
CA ILE A 30 -17.01 19.72 -20.14
C ILE A 30 -15.50 19.92 -19.89
N VAL A 31 -14.93 21.03 -20.37
CA VAL A 31 -13.49 21.30 -20.23
C VAL A 31 -13.07 21.40 -18.76
N THR A 32 -13.86 22.06 -17.91
CA THR A 32 -13.54 22.17 -16.47
C THR A 32 -13.64 20.82 -15.77
N LYS A 33 -14.68 20.01 -16.07
CA LYS A 33 -14.83 18.65 -15.56
C LYS A 33 -13.66 17.75 -15.96
N THR A 34 -13.26 17.78 -17.23
CA THR A 34 -12.15 16.95 -17.73
C THR A 34 -10.83 17.30 -17.05
N ARG A 35 -10.54 18.59 -16.83
CA ARG A 35 -9.33 19.02 -16.12
C ARG A 35 -9.31 18.58 -14.64
N GLN A 36 -10.46 18.63 -13.96
CA GLN A 36 -10.57 18.14 -12.59
C GLN A 36 -10.37 16.63 -12.51
N ILE A 37 -10.94 15.88 -13.45
CA ILE A 37 -10.77 14.42 -13.53
C ILE A 37 -9.31 14.05 -13.76
N SER A 38 -8.62 14.70 -14.70
CA SER A 38 -7.22 14.38 -14.99
C SER A 38 -6.29 14.61 -13.79
N HIS A 39 -6.49 15.70 -13.03
CA HIS A 39 -5.71 15.93 -11.81
C HIS A 39 -6.01 14.91 -10.70
N MET A 40 -7.26 14.45 -10.59
CA MET A 40 -7.59 13.40 -9.63
C MET A 40 -7.01 12.05 -10.03
N GLU A 41 -7.05 11.70 -11.32
CA GLU A 41 -6.41 10.48 -11.82
C GLU A 41 -4.90 10.48 -11.57
N GLU A 42 -4.24 11.63 -11.73
CA GLU A 42 -2.81 11.80 -11.42
C GLU A 42 -2.53 11.61 -9.92
N LEU A 43 -3.33 12.24 -9.05
CA LEU A 43 -3.19 12.08 -7.60
C LEU A 43 -3.39 10.62 -7.16
N TYR A 44 -4.38 9.94 -7.75
CA TYR A 44 -4.65 8.53 -7.48
C TYR A 44 -3.52 7.62 -7.96
N ALA A 45 -2.89 7.94 -9.09
CA ALA A 45 -1.71 7.21 -9.55
C ALA A 45 -0.54 7.35 -8.58
N ILE A 46 -0.30 8.56 -8.06
CA ILE A 46 0.73 8.82 -7.05
C ILE A 46 0.44 8.04 -5.76
N GLU A 47 -0.80 8.08 -5.26
CA GLU A 47 -1.16 7.33 -4.05
C GLU A 47 -0.99 5.82 -4.23
N LYS A 48 -1.38 5.29 -5.39
CA LYS A 48 -1.16 3.88 -5.72
C LYS A 48 0.34 3.56 -5.70
N GLN A 49 1.17 4.39 -6.34
CA GLN A 49 2.61 4.18 -6.40
C GLN A 49 3.27 4.23 -5.01
N GLN A 50 2.88 5.20 -4.18
CA GLN A 50 3.36 5.27 -2.79
C GLN A 50 3.02 4.00 -2.00
N LEU A 51 1.81 3.45 -2.21
CA LEU A 51 1.43 2.21 -1.56
C LEU A 51 2.26 1.02 -2.09
N GLU A 52 2.53 0.94 -3.40
CA GLU A 52 3.43 -0.06 -3.98
C GLU A 52 4.84 0.00 -3.36
N ASP A 53 5.38 1.20 -3.18
CA ASP A 53 6.67 1.43 -2.51
C ASP A 53 6.63 0.97 -1.03
N GLU A 54 5.52 1.20 -0.31
CA GLU A 54 5.35 0.71 1.06
C GLU A 54 5.35 -0.83 1.14
N TYR A 55 4.73 -1.51 0.18
CA TYR A 55 4.76 -2.97 0.08
C TYR A 55 6.20 -3.48 -0.11
N GLU A 56 6.95 -2.86 -1.02
CA GLU A 56 8.35 -3.21 -1.29
C GLU A 56 9.25 -2.96 -0.07
N ALA A 57 9.08 -1.82 0.59
CA ALA A 57 9.83 -1.49 1.80
C ALA A 57 9.61 -2.52 2.92
N ILE A 58 8.38 -3.00 3.12
CA ILE A 58 8.08 -4.04 4.11
C ILE A 58 8.73 -5.37 3.73
N ALA A 59 8.71 -5.73 2.43
CA ALA A 59 9.35 -6.95 1.95
C ALA A 59 10.87 -6.92 2.19
N LEU A 60 11.54 -5.81 1.89
CA LEU A 60 12.98 -5.64 2.13
C LEU A 60 13.34 -5.67 3.62
N GLN A 61 12.55 -4.98 4.46
CA GLN A 61 12.76 -5.02 5.91
C GLN A 61 12.65 -6.44 6.45
N TYR A 62 11.65 -7.20 5.98
CA TYR A 62 11.43 -8.59 6.36
C TYR A 62 12.64 -9.48 6.03
N GLU A 63 13.22 -9.35 4.83
CA GLU A 63 14.33 -10.20 4.39
C GLU A 63 15.53 -10.09 5.33
N GLY A 64 15.76 -8.91 5.91
CA GLY A 64 16.78 -8.70 6.94
C GLY A 64 16.55 -9.53 8.21
N PHE A 65 15.30 -9.70 8.65
CA PHE A 65 14.97 -10.44 9.88
C PHE A 65 14.92 -11.95 9.67
N LYS A 66 14.64 -12.43 8.46
CA LYS A 66 14.54 -13.87 8.15
C LYS A 66 15.79 -14.64 8.61
N PHE A 67 16.97 -14.07 8.43
CA PHE A 67 18.24 -14.71 8.80
C PHE A 67 18.49 -14.78 10.32
N SER A 68 17.75 -14.01 11.12
CA SER A 68 17.90 -13.96 12.58
C SER A 68 16.93 -14.89 13.32
N VAL A 69 16.04 -15.59 12.60
CA VAL A 69 15.03 -16.46 13.21
C VAL A 69 15.58 -17.87 13.43
N ARG A 70 15.73 -18.28 14.70
CA ARG A 70 16.12 -19.66 15.07
C ARG A 70 14.94 -20.59 15.39
N ASN A 71 13.71 -20.05 15.44
CA ASN A 71 12.52 -20.82 15.80
C ASN A 71 11.69 -21.13 14.55
N ASP A 72 11.61 -22.41 14.18
CA ASP A 72 10.94 -22.87 12.96
C ASP A 72 9.44 -22.51 12.91
N SER A 73 8.76 -22.49 14.05
CA SER A 73 7.34 -22.14 14.12
C SER A 73 7.10 -20.65 13.86
N LEU A 74 7.91 -19.78 14.46
CA LEU A 74 7.84 -18.35 14.20
C LEU A 74 8.26 -18.02 12.77
N LEU A 75 9.29 -18.69 12.25
CA LEU A 75 9.73 -18.54 10.86
C LEU A 75 8.58 -18.88 9.90
N THR A 76 7.91 -20.01 10.10
CA THR A 76 6.79 -20.44 9.25
C THR A 76 5.63 -19.42 9.27
N LYS A 77 5.28 -18.90 10.45
CA LYS A 77 4.23 -17.86 10.57
C LYS A 77 4.63 -16.58 9.84
N LEU A 78 5.88 -16.15 10.03
CA LEU A 78 6.45 -14.95 9.44
C LEU A 78 6.50 -15.08 7.89
N GLU A 79 6.93 -16.23 7.35
CA GLU A 79 6.89 -16.54 5.91
C GLU A 79 5.47 -16.54 5.34
N SER A 80 4.49 -17.08 6.06
CA SER A 80 3.08 -17.07 5.64
C SER A 80 2.51 -15.65 5.51
N GLU A 81 2.83 -14.78 6.48
CA GLU A 81 2.41 -13.38 6.42
C GLU A 81 3.15 -12.61 5.31
N GLN A 82 4.44 -12.89 5.07
CA GLN A 82 5.18 -12.34 3.94
C GLN A 82 4.54 -12.72 2.60
N ALA A 83 4.14 -13.99 2.44
CA ALA A 83 3.46 -14.46 1.24
C ALA A 83 2.09 -13.76 1.03
N LYS A 84 1.44 -13.28 2.10
CA LYS A 84 0.26 -12.42 1.97
C LYS A 84 0.63 -11.02 1.48
N VAL A 85 1.69 -10.41 2.03
CA VAL A 85 2.19 -9.10 1.57
C VAL A 85 2.48 -9.13 0.06
N GLN A 86 3.16 -10.18 -0.43
CA GLN A 86 3.46 -10.34 -1.86
C GLN A 86 2.18 -10.47 -2.71
N ARG A 87 1.22 -11.30 -2.28
CA ARG A 87 -0.05 -11.45 -2.99
C ARG A 87 -0.85 -10.14 -3.06
N LEU A 88 -0.91 -9.40 -1.96
CA LEU A 88 -1.59 -8.10 -1.93
C LEU A 88 -0.85 -7.05 -2.78
N GLN A 89 0.48 -7.12 -2.87
CA GLN A 89 1.26 -6.27 -3.77
C GLN A 89 0.96 -6.58 -5.24
N GLU A 90 0.84 -7.86 -5.61
CA GLU A 90 0.43 -8.26 -6.96
C GLU A 90 -1.01 -7.80 -7.26
N GLU A 91 -1.92 -7.95 -6.31
CA GLU A 91 -3.30 -7.45 -6.40
C GLU A 91 -3.34 -5.92 -6.58
N LEU A 92 -2.50 -5.18 -5.84
CA LEU A 92 -2.36 -3.74 -5.99
C LEU A 92 -1.88 -3.36 -7.40
N LYS A 93 -0.86 -4.06 -7.92
CA LYS A 93 -0.34 -3.82 -9.28
C LYS A 93 -1.43 -3.94 -10.34
N LEU A 94 -2.32 -4.93 -10.19
CA LEU A 94 -3.44 -5.16 -11.10
C LEU A 94 -4.63 -4.20 -10.89
N THR A 95 -4.76 -3.64 -9.69
CA THR A 95 -5.83 -2.69 -9.33
C THR A 95 -5.64 -1.36 -10.06
N LYS A 96 -6.72 -0.78 -10.58
CA LYS A 96 -6.67 0.54 -11.23
C LYS A 96 -6.48 1.63 -10.17
N ALA A 97 -5.63 2.62 -10.46
CA ALA A 97 -5.44 3.78 -9.59
C ALA A 97 -6.76 4.49 -9.23
N THR A 98 -7.71 4.54 -10.17
CA THR A 98 -9.02 5.17 -9.97
C THR A 98 -9.93 4.41 -9.01
N ASP A 99 -9.65 3.14 -8.69
CA ASP A 99 -10.44 2.36 -7.71
C ASP A 99 -9.95 2.61 -6.28
N GLN A 100 -10.28 3.80 -5.79
CA GLN A 100 -9.86 4.26 -4.48
C GLN A 100 -10.41 3.41 -3.33
N LYS A 101 -11.58 2.80 -3.50
CA LYS A 101 -12.14 1.93 -2.47
C LYS A 101 -11.23 0.71 -2.24
N GLU A 102 -10.75 0.14 -3.34
CA GLU A 102 -9.88 -1.03 -3.28
C GLU A 102 -8.48 -0.67 -2.77
N ILE A 103 -7.91 0.45 -3.21
CA ILE A 103 -6.63 0.94 -2.70
C ILE A 103 -6.68 1.16 -1.19
N GLN A 104 -7.76 1.76 -0.67
CA GLN A 104 -7.93 1.93 0.77
C GLN A 104 -8.11 0.62 1.53
N ARG A 105 -8.73 -0.41 0.92
CA ARG A 105 -8.80 -1.76 1.50
C ARG A 105 -7.40 -2.36 1.61
N LEU A 106 -6.64 -2.37 0.51
CA LEU A 106 -5.29 -2.91 0.45
C LEU A 106 -4.36 -2.20 1.45
N LYS A 107 -4.45 -0.87 1.55
CA LYS A 107 -3.71 -0.07 2.54
C LYS A 107 -3.97 -0.51 3.98
N LYS A 108 -5.23 -0.74 4.35
CA LYS A 108 -5.60 -1.21 5.70
C LYS A 108 -5.11 -2.63 5.98
N GLU A 109 -5.15 -3.50 4.97
CA GLU A 109 -4.62 -4.85 5.08
C GLU A 109 -3.10 -4.83 5.25
N LEU A 110 -2.40 -3.97 4.51
CA LEU A 110 -0.97 -3.76 4.68
C LEU A 110 -0.61 -3.25 6.09
N GLU A 111 -1.36 -2.29 6.62
CA GLU A 111 -1.15 -1.78 7.97
C GLU A 111 -1.31 -2.87 9.04
N THR A 112 -2.31 -3.73 8.87
CA THR A 112 -2.53 -4.88 9.74
C THR A 112 -1.38 -5.87 9.66
N LEU A 113 -0.93 -6.21 8.45
CA LEU A 113 0.22 -7.10 8.23
C LEU A 113 1.50 -6.53 8.81
N ARG A 114 1.75 -5.23 8.64
CA ARG A 114 2.89 -4.52 9.24
C ARG A 114 2.94 -4.69 10.75
N GLN A 115 1.78 -4.54 11.42
CA GLN A 115 1.70 -4.71 12.87
C GLN A 115 1.98 -6.16 13.31
N ILE A 116 1.48 -7.15 12.56
CA ILE A 116 1.73 -8.57 12.81
C ILE A 116 3.21 -8.90 12.65
N LEU A 117 3.81 -8.48 11.53
CA LEU A 117 5.23 -8.70 11.24
C LEU A 117 6.13 -8.06 12.31
N LYS A 118 5.84 -6.81 12.71
CA LYS A 118 6.54 -6.14 13.82
C LYS A 118 6.46 -6.94 15.12
N THR A 119 5.28 -7.48 15.42
CA THR A 119 5.06 -8.29 16.63
C THR A 119 5.89 -9.57 16.62
N TYR A 120 6.05 -10.20 15.45
CA TYR A 120 6.92 -11.38 15.30
C TYR A 120 8.41 -11.02 15.42
N ILE A 121 8.84 -9.90 14.83
CA ILE A 121 10.23 -9.41 14.95
C ILE A 121 10.61 -9.21 16.42
N ILE A 122 9.76 -8.54 17.20
CA ILE A 122 9.99 -8.32 18.64
C ILE A 122 10.11 -9.65 19.40
N GLN A 123 9.28 -10.65 19.06
CA GLN A 123 9.36 -11.97 19.67
C GLN A 123 10.67 -12.70 19.33
N ILE A 124 11.12 -12.60 18.07
CA ILE A 124 12.39 -13.18 17.62
C ILE A 124 13.55 -12.56 18.39
N ASP A 125 13.59 -11.24 18.50
CA ASP A 125 14.65 -10.51 19.22
C ASP A 125 14.68 -10.91 20.71
N SER A 126 13.51 -11.01 21.34
CA SER A 126 13.40 -11.45 22.73
C SER A 126 13.93 -12.87 22.93
N LEU A 127 13.59 -13.81 22.04
CA LEU A 127 14.09 -15.19 22.10
C LEU A 127 15.60 -15.25 21.85
N ASN A 128 16.12 -14.47 20.91
CA ASN A 128 17.56 -14.40 20.65
C ASN A 128 18.33 -13.88 21.86
N ARG A 129 17.83 -12.82 22.51
CA ARG A 129 18.40 -12.28 23.74
C ARG A 129 18.40 -13.31 24.87
N LEU A 130 17.28 -13.98 25.10
CA LEU A 130 17.17 -15.01 26.13
C LEU A 130 18.13 -16.18 25.87
N ASN A 131 18.25 -16.60 24.61
CA ASN A 131 19.21 -17.64 24.22
C ASN A 131 20.66 -17.22 24.49
N GLN A 132 21.04 -15.96 24.23
CA GLN A 132 22.37 -15.45 24.54
C GLN A 132 22.66 -15.43 26.05
N GLU A 133 21.68 -15.01 26.85
CA GLU A 133 21.77 -14.99 28.30
C GLU A 133 21.95 -16.42 28.85
N LEU A 134 21.11 -17.35 28.42
CA LEU A 134 21.20 -18.76 28.81
C LEU A 134 22.51 -19.43 28.37
N GLN A 135 23.05 -19.07 27.20
CA GLN A 135 24.35 -19.55 26.74
C GLN A 135 25.48 -19.04 27.62
N THR A 136 25.42 -17.77 28.02
CA THR A 136 26.41 -17.15 28.91
C THR A 136 26.39 -17.80 30.29
N GLU A 137 25.20 -17.99 30.87
CA GLU A 137 25.02 -18.67 32.15
C GLU A 137 25.53 -20.12 32.10
N ASN A 138 25.21 -20.86 31.04
CA ASN A 138 25.71 -22.22 30.84
C ASN A 138 27.25 -22.29 30.79
N ILE A 139 27.91 -21.33 30.15
CA ILE A 139 29.37 -21.27 30.10
C ILE A 139 29.93 -21.02 31.50
N GLN A 140 29.37 -20.07 32.25
CA GLN A 140 29.79 -19.75 33.61
C GLN A 140 29.64 -20.94 34.56
N ILE A 141 28.49 -21.63 34.54
CA ILE A 141 28.24 -22.80 35.37
C ILE A 141 29.23 -23.93 35.03
N LYS A 142 29.47 -24.19 33.74
CA LYS A 142 30.44 -25.21 33.31
C LYS A 142 31.86 -24.88 33.76
N GLN A 143 32.26 -23.61 33.73
CA GLN A 143 33.56 -23.16 34.23
C GLN A 143 33.67 -23.38 35.74
N GLN A 144 32.69 -22.92 36.53
CA GLN A 144 32.65 -23.14 37.98
C GLN A 144 32.71 -24.61 38.37
N TYR A 145 31.97 -25.47 37.65
CA TYR A 145 31.98 -26.91 37.87
C TYR A 145 33.34 -27.53 37.57
N GLN A 146 34.00 -27.13 36.47
CA GLN A 146 35.34 -27.59 36.12
C GLN A 146 36.41 -27.13 37.12
N GLU A 147 36.30 -25.91 37.64
CA GLU A 147 37.19 -25.38 38.68
C GLU A 147 37.02 -26.16 39.99
N THR A 148 35.77 -26.39 40.42
CA THR A 148 35.45 -27.14 41.65
C THR A 148 35.86 -28.60 41.56
N SER A 149 35.72 -29.23 40.38
CA SER A 149 36.13 -30.62 40.15
C SER A 149 37.65 -30.80 40.05
N ARG A 150 38.41 -29.71 39.86
CA ARG A 150 39.89 -29.73 39.84
C ARG A 150 40.50 -29.48 41.22
N THR A 151 39.75 -28.88 42.13
CA THR A 151 40.20 -28.55 43.50
C THR A 151 39.77 -29.58 44.55
N LEU A 152 38.97 -30.58 44.18
CA LEU A 152 38.66 -31.79 44.95
C LEU A 152 39.54 -32.96 44.51
#